data_AF-A0A1P8WK89-F1
#
_entry.id   AF-A0A1P8WK89-F1
#
_cell.length_a   1.000
_cell.length_b   1.000
_cell.length_c   1.000
_cell.angle_alpha   90.00
_cell.angle_beta   90.00
_cell.angle_gamma   90.00
#
_symmetry.space_group_name_H-M   'P 1'
#
loop_
_entity.id
_entity.type
_entity.pdbx_description
1 polymer ?
#
loop_
_entity_poly.entity_id
_entity_poly.type
_entity_poly.pdbx_seq_one_letter_code
_entity_poly.pdbx_strand_id
1 'polypeptide(L)'
;MNDLTSRQRKLVYAGCILVLLIPIVWLGAPTSEDVIPGSRASVSGGVLAQMRVKYDLGESTLGEIDPSSAAMNLVLLGLRGPAAGVLHLQALDYQEKKDWAKLKTTVDSIIKLQPHYVEIWKFQGWNLAFNVSREWDQVADRFYWVKEGLKFLQLGTNRNQTSTFLYHNVGDFTGRKIGNSDEKKYFRKFFRSDPDTETFAGSADPEINPEGKDNYQVAHDWFEITNEKDRQYQIDGMTHVFARQGPSRSLFDYAKAMQEDGIFDETNRAAWDDAYTEWTDVYGKEPYFGLNDIKYQLNCTEDELAALAKENGVPLEKQRSVWAQNVKMVNYTFWQMLADCERDPLTVEAHRAIYNGKLAFARGETSGEEDASGELQPSNAQKLFEEGMTKFEQVLRKYPALVYHDAYVEEGMLAVIYWRRIHQINGEEIPADYPLKSLMLENAGRQEEINQLFTRELRQGL
;
A
#
# COMPACT_ATOMS: atom_id res chain seq x y z
N MET A 1 31.89 56.79 21.39
CA MET A 1 32.74 56.46 20.20
C MET A 1 33.39 57.68 19.56
N ASN A 2 32.91 58.91 19.80
CA ASN A 2 33.48 60.11 19.18
C ASN A 2 34.83 60.56 19.78
N ASP A 3 35.20 60.12 21.00
CA ASP A 3 36.47 60.47 21.66
C ASP A 3 37.62 59.46 21.40
N LEU A 4 37.38 58.43 20.58
CA LEU A 4 38.39 57.41 20.27
C LEU A 4 39.18 57.79 19.01
N THR A 5 40.50 57.57 19.01
CA THR A 5 41.32 57.71 17.80
C THR A 5 40.93 56.68 16.72
N SER A 6 41.23 56.98 15.46
CA SER A 6 40.92 56.08 14.32
C SER A 6 41.48 54.65 14.51
N ARG A 7 42.69 54.51 15.06
CA ARG A 7 43.28 53.20 15.41
C ARG A 7 42.50 52.47 16.50
N GLN A 8 42.09 53.16 17.56
CA GLN A 8 41.31 52.56 18.65
C GLN A 8 39.93 52.09 18.17
N ARG A 9 39.25 52.87 17.30
CA ARG A 9 37.98 52.43 16.70
C ARG A 9 38.16 51.16 15.85
N LYS A 10 39.21 51.08 15.04
CA LYS A 10 39.53 49.87 14.25
C LYS A 10 39.79 48.65 15.13
N LEU A 11 40.49 48.81 16.25
CA LEU A 11 40.73 47.73 17.22
C LEU A 11 39.43 47.30 17.92
N VAL A 12 38.56 48.24 18.28
CA VAL A 12 37.23 47.93 18.84
C VAL A 12 36.37 47.20 17.82
N TYR A 13 36.33 47.65 16.56
CA TYR A 13 35.62 46.96 15.49
C TYR A 13 36.17 45.56 15.25
N ALA A 14 37.50 45.39 15.23
CA ALA A 14 38.12 44.07 15.09
C ALA A 14 37.76 43.14 16.27
N GLY A 15 37.76 43.65 17.51
CA GLY A 15 37.31 42.91 18.68
C GLY A 15 35.83 42.51 18.60
N CYS A 16 34.95 43.43 18.21
CA CYS A 16 33.54 43.13 18.00
C CYS A 16 33.31 42.10 16.89
N ILE A 17 34.05 42.19 15.77
CA ILE A 17 33.99 41.20 14.69
C ILE A 17 34.42 39.82 15.20
N LEU A 18 35.52 39.72 15.95
CA LEU A 18 35.97 38.46 16.53
C LEU A 18 34.93 37.85 17.48
N VAL A 19 34.29 38.68 18.32
CA VAL A 19 33.21 38.22 19.21
C VAL A 19 32.00 37.74 18.42
N LEU A 20 31.64 38.42 17.32
CA LEU A 20 30.53 38.00 16.44
C LEU A 20 30.86 36.73 15.64
N LEU A 21 32.13 36.45 15.35
CA LEU A 21 32.54 35.23 14.65
C LEU A 21 32.36 33.97 15.51
N ILE A 22 32.46 34.08 16.84
CA ILE A 22 32.30 32.93 17.75
C ILE A 22 30.93 32.22 17.56
N PRO A 23 29.76 32.90 17.68
CA PRO A 23 28.47 32.26 17.46
C PRO A 23 28.27 31.83 16.00
N ILE A 24 28.85 32.54 15.02
CA ILE A 24 28.76 32.17 13.60
C ILE A 24 29.47 30.83 13.35
N VAL A 25 30.68 30.66 13.87
CA VAL A 25 31.45 29.41 13.72
C VAL A 25 30.81 28.29 14.55
N TRP A 26 30.41 28.57 15.79
CA TRP A 26 29.79 27.57 16.66
C TRP A 26 28.45 27.04 16.11
N LEU A 27 27.64 27.91 15.50
CA LEU A 27 26.38 27.49 14.88
C LEU A 27 26.58 26.93 13.47
N GLY A 28 27.44 27.56 12.66
CA GLY A 28 27.47 27.41 11.21
C GLY A 28 28.71 26.74 10.62
N ALA A 29 29.68 26.30 11.43
CA ALA A 29 30.81 25.55 10.90
C ALA A 29 30.32 24.29 10.15
N PRO A 30 30.78 24.06 8.90
CA PRO A 30 30.37 22.90 8.11
C PRO A 30 30.92 21.61 8.71
N THR A 31 30.33 20.48 8.33
CA THR A 31 30.88 19.15 8.61
C THR A 31 32.07 18.88 7.70
N SER A 32 33.12 18.22 8.20
CA SER A 32 34.33 17.89 7.42
C SER A 32 34.40 16.45 6.93
N GLU A 33 33.33 15.69 7.13
CA GLU A 33 33.23 14.25 6.84
C GLU A 33 32.05 13.99 5.90
N ASP A 34 32.16 12.98 5.04
CA ASP A 34 31.03 12.43 4.31
C ASP A 34 30.14 11.67 5.30
N VAL A 35 28.86 12.05 5.40
CA VAL A 35 27.98 11.51 6.45
C VAL A 35 26.77 10.82 5.84
N ILE A 36 26.43 9.65 6.40
CA ILE A 36 25.18 8.95 6.11
C ILE A 36 24.03 9.74 6.78
N PRO A 37 23.04 10.22 6.00
CA PRO A 37 21.87 10.92 6.55
C PRO A 37 21.19 10.10 7.66
N GLY A 38 20.75 10.77 8.73
CA GLY A 38 20.09 10.11 9.86
C GLY A 38 20.98 9.27 10.78
N SER A 39 22.31 9.24 10.56
CA SER A 39 23.21 8.59 11.52
C SER A 39 23.16 9.30 12.88
N ARG A 40 23.08 8.53 13.97
CA ARG A 40 23.18 9.05 15.35
C ARG A 40 24.64 9.28 15.79
N ALA A 41 25.61 9.08 14.88
CA ALA A 41 27.02 9.29 15.17
C ALA A 41 27.29 10.79 15.41
N SER A 42 28.20 11.10 16.33
CA SER A 42 28.61 12.48 16.59
C SER A 42 29.37 13.02 15.38
N VAL A 43 28.74 13.87 14.59
CA VAL A 43 29.37 14.51 13.43
C VAL A 43 30.14 15.76 13.88
N SER A 44 31.35 15.95 13.35
CA SER A 44 32.14 17.18 13.53
C SER A 44 31.45 18.37 12.85
N GLY A 45 31.50 19.57 13.43
CA GLY A 45 30.87 20.78 12.86
C GLY A 45 30.04 21.58 13.88
N GLY A 46 29.44 22.67 13.42
CA GLY A 46 28.57 23.53 14.23
C GLY A 46 27.20 22.90 14.50
N VAL A 47 26.47 23.45 15.48
CA VAL A 47 25.17 22.88 15.93
C VAL A 47 24.16 22.75 14.78
N LEU A 48 24.10 23.71 13.86
CA LEU A 48 23.17 23.65 12.72
C LEU A 48 23.56 22.56 11.72
N ALA A 49 24.86 22.34 11.52
CA ALA A 49 25.35 21.32 10.60
C ALA A 49 25.04 19.91 11.14
N GLN A 50 25.26 19.70 12.45
CA GLN A 50 24.87 18.47 13.14
C GLN A 50 23.36 18.21 13.07
N MET A 51 22.53 19.25 13.30
CA MET A 51 21.07 19.11 13.19
C MET A 51 20.62 18.80 11.76
N ARG A 52 21.27 19.39 10.73
CA ARG A 52 20.94 19.07 9.32
C ARG A 52 21.19 17.61 8.98
N VAL A 53 22.28 17.02 9.47
CA VAL A 53 22.56 15.60 9.24
C VAL A 53 21.60 14.71 10.03
N LYS A 54 21.40 15.02 11.32
CA LYS A 54 20.55 14.22 12.21
C LYS A 54 19.11 14.13 11.71
N TYR A 55 18.57 15.23 11.20
CA TYR A 55 17.18 15.33 10.76
C TYR A 55 17.02 15.30 9.24
N ASP A 56 18.09 15.01 8.49
CA ASP A 56 18.07 14.96 7.01
C ASP A 56 17.47 16.24 6.39
N LEU A 57 17.91 17.40 6.89
CA LEU A 57 17.39 18.73 6.51
C LEU A 57 18.30 19.50 5.55
N GLY A 58 19.41 18.90 5.12
CA GLY A 58 20.40 19.57 4.29
C GLY A 58 21.02 18.65 3.25
N GLU A 59 21.41 19.25 2.14
CA GLU A 59 22.20 18.61 1.08
C GLU A 59 23.67 18.46 1.51
N SER A 60 23.92 17.82 2.66
CA SER A 60 25.26 17.74 3.26
C SER A 60 26.20 16.79 2.53
N THR A 61 25.70 15.99 1.59
CA THR A 61 26.50 15.10 0.75
C THR A 61 26.77 15.79 -0.58
N LEU A 62 28.01 16.26 -0.80
CA LEU A 62 28.42 17.04 -1.97
C LEU A 62 28.11 16.38 -3.34
N GLY A 63 27.82 15.07 -3.36
CA GLY A 63 27.53 14.31 -4.58
C GLY A 63 26.09 14.43 -5.12
N GLU A 64 25.11 14.90 -4.33
CA GLU A 64 23.68 14.89 -4.69
C GLU A 64 23.00 16.27 -4.73
N ILE A 65 23.79 17.33 -4.69
CA ILE A 65 23.29 18.71 -4.77
C ILE A 65 22.73 18.95 -6.18
N ASP A 66 21.43 19.23 -6.30
CA ASP A 66 20.87 19.72 -7.56
C ASP A 66 21.33 21.18 -7.75
N PRO A 67 22.15 21.49 -8.78
CA PRO A 67 22.65 22.84 -9.02
C PRO A 67 21.52 23.88 -9.11
N SER A 68 20.35 23.47 -9.59
CA SER A 68 19.17 24.33 -9.68
C SER A 68 18.57 24.64 -8.31
N SER A 69 18.48 23.65 -7.42
CA SER A 69 18.01 23.85 -6.04
C SER A 69 18.98 24.75 -5.26
N ALA A 70 20.29 24.49 -5.36
CA ALA A 70 21.32 25.30 -4.72
C ALA A 70 21.28 26.76 -5.20
N ALA A 71 21.12 26.99 -6.51
CA ALA A 71 20.98 28.32 -7.09
C ALA A 71 19.70 29.03 -6.59
N MET A 72 18.56 28.35 -6.56
CA MET A 72 17.31 28.91 -6.03
C MET A 72 17.42 29.27 -4.54
N ASN A 73 18.05 28.42 -3.74
CA ASN A 73 18.31 28.68 -2.33
C ASN A 73 19.20 29.92 -2.13
N LEU A 74 20.22 30.11 -2.96
CA LEU A 74 21.09 31.28 -2.92
C LEU A 74 20.33 32.57 -3.27
N VAL A 75 19.49 32.54 -4.32
CA VAL A 75 18.72 33.71 -4.78
C VAL A 75 17.67 34.12 -3.76
N LEU A 76 16.96 33.14 -3.17
CA LEU A 76 15.85 33.41 -2.26
C LEU A 76 16.32 33.66 -0.82
N LEU A 77 17.58 33.35 -0.48
CA LEU A 77 18.12 33.44 0.87
C LEU A 77 17.16 32.73 1.87
N GLY A 78 16.60 33.47 2.83
CA GLY A 78 15.64 32.94 3.82
C GLY A 78 14.19 32.87 3.34
N LEU A 79 13.86 33.37 2.14
CA LEU A 79 12.47 33.52 1.65
C LEU A 79 11.95 32.28 0.90
N ARG A 80 12.67 31.16 0.93
CA ARG A 80 12.27 29.91 0.27
C ARG A 80 10.89 29.38 0.70
N GLY A 81 10.56 29.52 1.98
CA GLY A 81 9.26 29.07 2.53
C GLY A 81 8.07 29.85 1.94
N PRO A 82 8.04 31.18 2.06
CA PRO A 82 7.02 32.00 1.41
C PRO A 82 6.93 31.79 -0.11
N ALA A 83 8.08 31.68 -0.81
CA ALA A 83 8.10 31.42 -2.24
C ALA A 83 7.43 30.09 -2.60
N ALA A 84 7.74 29.02 -1.86
CA ALA A 84 7.10 27.73 -2.05
C ALA A 84 5.60 27.79 -1.75
N GLY A 85 5.19 28.54 -0.72
CA GLY A 85 3.76 28.79 -0.42
C GLY A 85 3.01 29.46 -1.58
N VAL A 86 3.61 30.43 -2.26
CA VAL A 86 3.01 31.04 -3.47
C VAL A 86 2.90 30.03 -4.61
N LEU A 87 3.95 29.22 -4.83
CA LEU A 87 3.91 28.17 -5.85
C LEU A 87 2.83 27.12 -5.54
N HIS A 88 2.60 26.79 -4.27
CA HIS A 88 1.49 25.91 -3.88
C HIS A 88 0.13 26.48 -4.26
N LEU A 89 -0.11 27.78 -4.02
CA LEU A 89 -1.35 28.43 -4.44
C LEU A 89 -1.51 28.43 -5.98
N GLN A 90 -0.41 28.63 -6.71
CA GLN A 90 -0.42 28.54 -8.17
C GLN A 90 -0.69 27.12 -8.68
N ALA A 91 -0.11 26.10 -8.02
CA ALA A 91 -0.37 24.70 -8.36
C ALA A 91 -1.86 24.36 -8.21
N LEU A 92 -2.51 24.81 -7.13
CA LEU A 92 -3.95 24.63 -6.93
C LEU A 92 -4.77 25.33 -8.04
N ASP A 93 -4.43 26.57 -8.40
CA ASP A 93 -5.09 27.30 -9.49
C ASP A 93 -4.92 26.60 -10.86
N TYR A 94 -3.73 26.06 -11.16
CA TYR A 94 -3.50 25.30 -12.38
C TYR A 94 -4.27 23.98 -12.41
N GLN A 95 -4.40 23.31 -11.26
CA GLN A 95 -5.23 22.11 -11.14
C GLN A 95 -6.71 22.43 -11.38
N GLU A 96 -7.26 23.49 -10.78
CA GLU A 96 -8.64 23.92 -11.02
C GLU A 96 -8.90 24.23 -12.50
N LYS A 97 -7.91 24.83 -13.18
CA LYS A 97 -7.96 25.15 -14.61
C LYS A 97 -7.62 23.98 -15.53
N LYS A 98 -7.29 22.80 -14.98
CA LYS A 98 -6.82 21.61 -15.71
C LYS A 98 -5.59 21.89 -16.59
N ASP A 99 -4.72 22.82 -16.19
CA ASP A 99 -3.45 23.13 -16.85
C ASP A 99 -2.33 22.24 -16.30
N TRP A 100 -2.37 20.96 -16.71
CA TRP A 100 -1.53 19.91 -16.15
C TRP A 100 -0.02 20.11 -16.39
N ALA A 101 0.34 20.70 -17.54
CA ALA A 101 1.74 20.98 -17.87
C ALA A 101 2.34 22.04 -16.94
N LYS A 102 1.58 23.12 -16.66
CA LYS A 102 2.00 24.12 -15.69
C LYS A 102 1.99 23.58 -14.27
N LEU A 103 0.97 22.79 -13.89
CA LEU A 103 0.93 22.10 -12.60
C LEU A 103 2.22 21.31 -12.36
N LYS A 104 2.62 20.45 -13.30
CA LYS A 104 3.85 19.64 -13.19
C LYS A 104 5.09 20.51 -13.00
N THR A 105 5.25 21.55 -13.84
CA THR A 105 6.40 22.48 -13.76
C THR A 105 6.45 23.24 -12.42
N THR A 106 5.28 23.63 -11.89
CA THR A 106 5.18 24.31 -10.59
C THR A 106 5.52 23.35 -9.46
N VAL A 107 5.04 22.10 -9.49
CA VAL A 107 5.38 21.06 -8.52
C VAL A 107 6.88 20.78 -8.52
N ASP A 108 7.52 20.68 -9.68
CA ASP A 108 8.99 20.54 -9.81
C ASP A 108 9.75 21.70 -9.16
N SER A 109 9.21 22.92 -9.28
CA SER A 109 9.80 24.11 -8.64
C SER A 109 9.63 24.07 -7.12
N ILE A 110 8.49 23.60 -6.63
CA ILE A 110 8.23 23.44 -5.19
C ILE A 110 9.24 22.46 -4.57
N ILE A 111 9.42 21.27 -5.16
CA ILE A 111 10.36 20.27 -4.61
C ILE A 111 11.82 20.73 -4.69
N LYS A 112 12.18 21.59 -5.65
CA LYS A 112 13.51 22.23 -5.69
C LYS A 112 13.70 23.21 -4.54
N LEU A 113 12.65 23.89 -4.08
CA LEU A 113 12.72 24.83 -2.95
C LEU A 113 12.66 24.14 -1.59
N GLN A 114 11.90 23.04 -1.49
CA GLN A 114 11.65 22.32 -0.25
C GLN A 114 11.84 20.80 -0.39
N PRO A 115 13.04 20.31 -0.80
CA PRO A 115 13.25 18.89 -1.12
C PRO A 115 13.11 17.97 0.09
N HIS A 116 13.42 18.46 1.29
CA HIS A 116 13.34 17.70 2.54
C HIS A 116 12.02 17.88 3.31
N TYR A 117 11.03 18.56 2.73
CA TYR A 117 9.72 18.72 3.36
C TYR A 117 8.77 17.60 2.91
N VAL A 118 8.83 16.50 3.65
CA VAL A 118 8.12 15.23 3.41
C VAL A 118 6.63 15.41 3.04
N GLU A 119 5.93 16.35 3.68
CA GLU A 119 4.49 16.56 3.44
C GLU A 119 4.16 17.00 2.01
N ILE A 120 5.08 17.69 1.31
CA ILE A 120 4.89 18.00 -0.12
C ILE A 120 4.88 16.73 -0.95
N TRP A 121 5.81 15.83 -0.67
CA TRP A 121 5.94 14.56 -1.40
C TRP A 121 4.69 13.71 -1.24
N LYS A 122 4.20 13.59 0.01
CA LYS A 122 2.94 12.90 0.32
C LYS A 122 1.75 13.53 -0.42
N PHE A 123 1.59 14.85 -0.29
CA PHE A 123 0.45 15.56 -0.86
C PHE A 123 0.44 15.50 -2.39
N GLN A 124 1.54 15.86 -3.04
CA GLN A 124 1.60 15.91 -4.50
C GLN A 124 1.62 14.51 -5.11
N GLY A 125 2.29 13.53 -4.49
CA GLY A 125 2.20 12.13 -4.90
C GLY A 125 0.76 11.64 -4.90
N TRP A 126 0.01 11.89 -3.82
CA TRP A 126 -1.42 11.58 -3.76
C TRP A 126 -2.21 12.35 -4.82
N ASN A 127 -1.95 13.65 -4.95
CA ASN A 127 -2.67 14.50 -5.89
C ASN A 127 -2.55 13.98 -7.32
N LEU A 128 -1.34 13.65 -7.77
CA LEU A 128 -1.09 13.08 -9.09
C LEU A 128 -1.75 11.71 -9.26
N ALA A 129 -1.46 10.77 -8.36
CA ALA A 129 -1.90 9.38 -8.49
C ALA A 129 -3.40 9.18 -8.24
N PHE A 130 -4.06 10.03 -7.45
CA PHE A 130 -5.47 9.86 -7.08
C PHE A 130 -6.37 10.94 -7.63
N ASN A 131 -6.05 12.22 -7.45
CA ASN A 131 -6.95 13.31 -7.82
C ASN A 131 -6.87 13.59 -9.32
N VAL A 132 -5.67 13.92 -9.83
CA VAL A 132 -5.43 14.21 -11.24
C VAL A 132 -5.80 13.01 -12.09
N SER A 133 -5.37 11.78 -11.73
CA SER A 133 -5.72 10.58 -12.50
C SER A 133 -7.22 10.39 -12.73
N ARG A 134 -8.08 10.83 -11.80
CA ARG A 134 -9.54 10.68 -11.92
C ARG A 134 -10.20 11.71 -12.84
N GLU A 135 -9.49 12.81 -13.15
CA GLU A 135 -9.97 13.87 -14.04
C GLU A 135 -9.86 13.52 -15.52
N TRP A 136 -9.22 12.40 -15.85
CA TRP A 136 -9.02 11.92 -17.22
C TRP A 136 -10.05 10.86 -17.61
N ASP A 137 -10.46 10.85 -18.87
CA ASP A 137 -11.49 9.93 -19.35
C ASP A 137 -10.91 8.56 -19.73
N GLN A 138 -9.80 8.53 -20.48
CA GLN A 138 -9.20 7.29 -20.95
C GLN A 138 -8.39 6.60 -19.85
N VAL A 139 -8.58 5.29 -19.69
CA VAL A 139 -7.90 4.50 -18.65
C VAL A 139 -6.37 4.57 -18.77
N ALA A 140 -5.84 4.61 -20.00
CA ALA A 140 -4.40 4.76 -20.22
C ALA A 140 -3.86 6.11 -19.71
N ASP A 141 -4.60 7.20 -19.95
CA ASP A 141 -4.23 8.54 -19.45
C ASP A 141 -4.33 8.61 -17.92
N ARG A 142 -5.33 7.94 -17.31
CA ARG A 142 -5.40 7.79 -15.85
C ARG A 142 -4.15 7.09 -15.33
N PHE A 143 -3.77 5.98 -15.96
CA PHE A 143 -2.60 5.20 -15.57
C PHE A 143 -1.29 5.98 -15.71
N TYR A 144 -1.13 6.80 -16.74
CA TYR A 144 0.02 7.71 -16.87
C TYR A 144 0.20 8.56 -15.60
N TRP A 145 -0.86 9.20 -15.09
CA TRP A 145 -0.77 10.00 -13.86
C TRP A 145 -0.56 9.17 -12.59
N VAL A 146 -1.02 7.91 -12.56
CA VAL A 146 -0.66 6.97 -11.50
C VAL A 146 0.85 6.73 -11.47
N LYS A 147 1.46 6.45 -12.63
CA LYS A 147 2.91 6.28 -12.74
C LYS A 147 3.65 7.55 -12.33
N GLU A 148 3.23 8.72 -12.80
CA GLU A 148 3.87 9.99 -12.44
C GLU A 148 3.83 10.23 -10.92
N GLY A 149 2.73 9.90 -10.25
CA GLY A 149 2.65 9.98 -8.79
C GLY A 149 3.58 8.99 -8.08
N LEU A 150 3.73 7.77 -8.60
CA LEU A 150 4.67 6.76 -8.06
C LEU A 150 6.13 7.20 -8.24
N LYS A 151 6.52 7.65 -9.44
CA LYS A 151 7.85 8.20 -9.74
C LYS A 151 8.17 9.39 -8.85
N PHE A 152 7.19 10.26 -8.66
CA PHE A 152 7.32 11.41 -7.77
C PHE A 152 7.58 10.98 -6.31
N LEU A 153 6.88 9.97 -5.79
CA LEU A 153 7.14 9.43 -4.45
C LEU A 153 8.50 8.73 -4.34
N GLN A 154 8.91 7.96 -5.35
CA GLN A 154 10.24 7.33 -5.39
C GLN A 154 11.37 8.36 -5.42
N LEU A 155 11.19 9.48 -6.14
CA LEU A 155 12.12 10.60 -6.06
C LEU A 155 12.16 11.19 -4.64
N GLY A 156 11.01 11.26 -3.98
CA GLY A 156 10.89 11.70 -2.59
C GLY A 156 11.68 10.82 -1.61
N THR A 157 11.67 9.48 -1.78
CA THR A 157 12.44 8.57 -0.92
C THR A 157 13.95 8.75 -1.09
N ASN A 158 14.42 9.03 -2.30
CA ASN A 158 15.84 9.33 -2.56
C ASN A 158 16.28 10.62 -1.85
N ARG A 159 15.42 11.64 -1.82
CA ARG A 159 15.68 12.94 -1.19
C ARG A 159 15.48 12.95 0.34
N ASN A 160 14.79 11.96 0.89
CA ASN A 160 14.40 11.91 2.31
C ASN A 160 14.64 10.49 2.85
N GLN A 161 15.90 10.10 2.92
CA GLN A 161 16.28 8.70 3.19
C GLN A 161 15.92 8.23 4.60
N THR A 162 15.70 9.19 5.51
CA THR A 162 15.29 8.94 6.89
C THR A 162 13.76 8.89 7.07
N SER A 163 13.00 9.30 6.05
CA SER A 163 11.54 9.29 6.10
C SER A 163 10.99 7.92 5.70
N THR A 164 10.95 6.99 6.66
CA THR A 164 10.37 5.65 6.49
C THR A 164 8.96 5.68 5.88
N PHE A 165 8.16 6.70 6.23
CA PHE A 165 6.80 6.84 5.74
C PHE A 165 6.70 7.03 4.22
N LEU A 166 7.72 7.64 3.57
CA LEU A 166 7.71 7.76 2.11
C LEU A 166 7.89 6.41 1.42
N TYR A 167 8.77 5.54 1.96
CA TYR A 167 8.91 4.17 1.48
C TYR A 167 7.60 3.39 1.62
N HIS A 168 6.95 3.53 2.78
CA HIS A 168 5.62 2.94 3.02
C HIS A 168 4.60 3.42 1.98
N ASN A 169 4.58 4.71 1.67
CA ASN A 169 3.65 5.27 0.68
C ASN A 169 3.88 4.75 -0.73
N VAL A 170 5.13 4.49 -1.13
CA VAL A 170 5.41 3.86 -2.44
C VAL A 170 4.82 2.45 -2.48
N GLY A 171 4.97 1.66 -1.41
CA GLY A 171 4.33 0.35 -1.27
C GLY A 171 2.81 0.44 -1.31
N ASP A 172 2.20 1.29 -0.47
CA ASP A 172 0.74 1.47 -0.41
C ASP A 172 0.16 1.91 -1.76
N PHE A 173 0.80 2.87 -2.44
CA PHE A 173 0.27 3.37 -3.70
C PHE A 173 0.39 2.30 -4.79
N THR A 174 1.54 1.61 -4.87
CA THR A 174 1.74 0.53 -5.85
C THR A 174 0.73 -0.60 -5.65
N GLY A 175 0.48 -1.01 -4.41
CA GLY A 175 -0.52 -2.03 -4.09
C GLY A 175 -1.94 -1.53 -4.32
N ARG A 176 -2.37 -0.54 -3.53
CA ARG A 176 -3.77 -0.10 -3.43
C ARG A 176 -4.25 0.68 -4.65
N LYS A 177 -3.47 1.62 -5.20
CA LYS A 177 -3.96 2.43 -6.33
C LYS A 177 -4.12 1.60 -7.59
N ILE A 178 -3.21 0.66 -7.83
CA ILE A 178 -3.21 -0.18 -9.03
C ILE A 178 -4.14 -1.38 -8.83
N GLY A 179 -4.10 -2.01 -7.65
CA GLY A 179 -4.79 -3.26 -7.38
C GLY A 179 -6.24 -3.14 -6.90
N ASN A 180 -6.62 -1.99 -6.32
CA ASN A 180 -7.96 -1.79 -5.72
C ASN A 180 -8.79 -0.67 -6.38
N SER A 181 -8.36 -0.15 -7.54
CA SER A 181 -9.18 0.82 -8.30
C SER A 181 -10.32 0.14 -9.07
N ASP A 182 -11.32 0.92 -9.50
CA ASP A 182 -12.35 0.44 -10.42
C ASP A 182 -11.74 -0.04 -11.76
N GLU A 183 -10.62 0.55 -12.17
CA GLU A 183 -9.86 0.19 -13.36
C GLU A 183 -8.78 -0.88 -13.11
N LYS A 184 -8.77 -1.56 -11.95
CA LYS A 184 -7.70 -2.46 -11.53
C LYS A 184 -7.29 -3.49 -12.59
N LYS A 185 -8.27 -4.06 -13.33
CA LYS A 185 -8.01 -5.03 -14.41
C LYS A 185 -7.06 -4.43 -15.46
N TYR A 186 -7.30 -3.18 -15.86
CA TYR A 186 -6.46 -2.47 -16.82
C TYR A 186 -5.15 -2.02 -16.17
N PHE A 187 -5.17 -1.42 -14.98
CA PHE A 187 -3.97 -0.92 -14.34
C PHE A 187 -2.96 -2.02 -14.02
N ARG A 188 -3.40 -3.18 -13.50
CA ARG A 188 -2.52 -4.34 -13.25
C ARG A 188 -1.90 -4.89 -14.53
N LYS A 189 -2.67 -4.91 -15.63
CA LYS A 189 -2.13 -5.26 -16.96
C LYS A 189 -1.11 -4.23 -17.43
N PHE A 190 -1.45 -2.95 -17.37
CA PHE A 190 -0.60 -1.83 -17.79
C PHE A 190 0.70 -1.73 -16.97
N PHE A 191 0.65 -2.09 -15.69
CA PHE A 191 1.82 -2.11 -14.83
C PHE A 191 2.86 -3.17 -15.22
N ARG A 192 2.44 -4.26 -15.86
CA ARG A 192 3.33 -5.30 -16.42
C ARG A 192 3.73 -5.01 -17.88
N SER A 193 2.89 -4.28 -18.61
CA SER A 193 3.06 -3.95 -20.03
C SER A 193 2.42 -2.59 -20.30
N ASP A 194 3.24 -1.55 -20.39
CA ASP A 194 2.77 -0.17 -20.45
C ASP A 194 1.95 0.10 -21.73
N PRO A 195 0.84 0.88 -21.65
CA PRO A 195 0.07 1.27 -22.82
C PRO A 195 0.83 2.21 -23.77
N ASP A 196 1.84 2.95 -23.29
CA ASP A 196 2.72 3.76 -24.14
C ASP A 196 3.80 2.87 -24.80
N THR A 197 3.39 2.19 -25.86
CA THR A 197 4.27 1.28 -26.61
C THR A 197 5.37 2.00 -27.39
N GLU A 198 5.24 3.30 -27.65
CA GLU A 198 6.29 4.08 -28.33
C GLU A 198 7.48 4.28 -27.41
N THR A 199 7.23 4.59 -26.14
CA THR A 199 8.27 4.81 -25.14
C THR A 199 8.81 3.49 -24.57
N PHE A 200 7.93 2.54 -24.26
CA PHE A 200 8.29 1.34 -23.48
C PHE A 200 8.32 0.05 -24.30
N ALA A 201 8.05 0.09 -25.62
CA ALA A 201 8.10 -1.09 -26.50
C ALA A 201 7.27 -2.29 -25.99
N GLY A 202 6.18 -2.02 -25.26
CA GLY A 202 5.31 -3.04 -24.66
C GLY A 202 5.85 -3.70 -23.38
N SER A 203 6.95 -3.20 -22.80
CA SER A 203 7.38 -3.59 -21.45
C SER A 203 6.72 -2.72 -20.38
N ALA A 204 6.87 -3.11 -19.12
CA ALA A 204 6.60 -2.22 -18.00
C ALA A 204 7.53 -0.99 -18.02
N ASP A 205 7.11 0.08 -17.34
CA ASP A 205 7.94 1.26 -17.12
C ASP A 205 9.11 0.91 -16.17
N PRO A 206 10.37 0.91 -16.66
CA PRO A 206 11.49 0.35 -15.92
C PRO A 206 11.90 1.15 -14.69
N GLU A 207 11.42 2.39 -14.57
CA GLU A 207 11.67 3.22 -13.39
C GLU A 207 10.90 2.70 -12.17
N ILE A 208 9.68 2.19 -12.37
CA ILE A 208 8.80 1.74 -11.28
C ILE A 208 8.63 0.21 -11.24
N ASN A 209 8.83 -0.49 -12.35
CA ASN A 209 8.69 -1.95 -12.45
C ASN A 209 9.67 -2.55 -13.48
N PRO A 210 10.99 -2.55 -13.20
CA PRO A 210 12.01 -3.04 -14.13
C PRO A 210 11.87 -4.52 -14.50
N GLU A 211 11.29 -5.32 -13.61
CA GLU A 211 11.14 -6.77 -13.78
C GLU A 211 9.77 -7.18 -14.36
N GLY A 212 8.85 -6.22 -14.55
CA GLY A 212 7.49 -6.53 -15.03
C GLY A 212 6.67 -7.41 -14.06
N LYS A 213 6.93 -7.31 -12.75
CA LYS A 213 6.22 -8.03 -11.69
C LYS A 213 4.77 -7.58 -11.55
N ASP A 214 3.95 -8.39 -10.89
CA ASP A 214 2.64 -7.93 -10.43
C ASP A 214 2.80 -6.77 -9.42
N ASN A 215 1.84 -5.84 -9.39
CA ASN A 215 1.92 -4.65 -8.55
C ASN A 215 2.00 -4.99 -7.06
N TYR A 216 1.35 -6.07 -6.61
CA TYR A 216 1.41 -6.49 -5.21
C TYR A 216 2.78 -7.08 -4.84
N GLN A 217 3.49 -7.70 -5.78
CA GLN A 217 4.87 -8.14 -5.56
C GLN A 217 5.83 -6.95 -5.50
N VAL A 218 5.66 -5.93 -6.36
CA VAL A 218 6.44 -4.69 -6.24
C VAL A 218 6.11 -3.96 -4.92
N ALA A 219 4.84 -3.95 -4.51
CA ALA A 219 4.44 -3.38 -3.21
C ALA A 219 5.11 -4.12 -2.05
N HIS A 220 5.14 -5.45 -2.06
CA HIS A 220 5.88 -6.28 -1.11
C HIS A 220 7.35 -5.83 -1.02
N ASP A 221 8.05 -5.71 -2.14
CA ASP A 221 9.46 -5.29 -2.17
C ASP A 221 9.66 -3.90 -1.51
N TRP A 222 8.75 -2.95 -1.75
CA TRP A 222 8.79 -1.64 -1.10
C TRP A 222 8.47 -1.69 0.39
N PHE A 223 7.58 -2.59 0.83
CA PHE A 223 7.30 -2.77 2.24
C PHE A 223 8.45 -3.45 2.98
N GLU A 224 9.20 -4.35 2.34
CA GLU A 224 10.44 -4.89 2.93
C GLU A 224 11.46 -3.77 3.17
N ILE A 225 11.68 -2.91 2.18
CA ILE A 225 12.52 -1.72 2.34
C ILE A 225 11.97 -0.82 3.47
N THR A 226 10.66 -0.65 3.54
CA THR A 226 10.00 0.10 4.62
C THR A 226 10.31 -0.49 5.99
N ASN A 227 10.26 -1.82 6.13
CA ASN A 227 10.54 -2.51 7.38
C ASN A 227 12.01 -2.35 7.80
N GLU A 228 12.94 -2.42 6.85
CA GLU A 228 14.35 -2.12 7.09
C GLU A 228 14.55 -0.67 7.55
N LYS A 229 13.91 0.29 6.88
CA LYS A 229 13.97 1.71 7.25
C LYS A 229 13.31 1.98 8.59
N ASP A 230 12.21 1.31 8.92
CA ASP A 230 11.57 1.42 10.23
C ASP A 230 12.49 0.92 11.35
N ARG A 231 13.18 -0.20 11.14
CA ARG A 231 14.19 -0.70 12.09
C ARG A 231 15.32 0.30 12.30
N GLN A 232 15.72 1.04 11.26
CA GLN A 232 16.83 1.98 11.32
C GLN A 232 16.44 3.37 11.88
N TYR A 233 15.36 3.95 11.36
CA TYR A 233 14.99 5.34 11.56
C TYR A 233 13.71 5.53 12.36
N GLN A 234 12.91 4.46 12.52
CA GLN A 234 11.56 4.47 13.10
C GLN A 234 10.57 5.27 12.23
N ILE A 235 9.40 4.68 11.99
CA ILE A 235 8.30 5.33 11.28
C ILE A 235 7.54 6.26 12.22
N ASP A 236 7.36 7.51 11.80
CA ASP A 236 6.58 8.48 12.54
C ASP A 236 5.09 8.40 12.17
N GLY A 237 4.20 8.51 13.16
CA GLY A 237 2.75 8.58 12.96
C GLY A 237 2.05 7.24 12.72
N MET A 238 2.77 6.13 12.75
CA MET A 238 2.22 4.77 12.64
C MET A 238 2.89 3.84 13.67
N THR A 239 2.12 2.95 14.29
CA THR A 239 2.71 1.94 15.19
C THR A 239 3.48 0.89 14.36
N HIS A 240 4.68 0.51 14.81
CA HIS A 240 5.56 -0.42 14.08
C HIS A 240 4.87 -1.73 13.68
N VAL A 241 4.06 -2.31 14.56
CA VAL A 241 3.32 -3.56 14.24
C VAL A 241 2.33 -3.37 13.07
N PHE A 242 1.74 -2.18 12.92
CA PHE A 242 0.90 -1.87 11.76
C PHE A 242 1.70 -1.54 10.50
N ALA A 243 2.86 -0.91 10.63
CA ALA A 243 3.71 -0.61 9.48
C ALA A 243 4.33 -1.89 8.91
N ARG A 244 4.78 -2.81 9.79
CA ARG A 244 5.58 -3.97 9.38
C ARG A 244 4.82 -5.14 8.79
N GLN A 245 3.49 -5.10 8.85
CA GLN A 245 2.64 -6.11 8.21
C GLN A 245 2.56 -5.96 6.67
N GLY A 246 3.03 -4.83 6.11
CA GLY A 246 2.92 -4.50 4.69
C GLY A 246 3.32 -5.62 3.71
N PRO A 247 4.46 -6.33 3.90
CA PRO A 247 4.89 -7.41 3.02
C PRO A 247 3.86 -8.54 2.98
N SER A 248 3.48 -9.07 4.15
CA SER A 248 2.50 -10.16 4.24
C SER A 248 1.13 -9.76 3.67
N ARG A 249 0.67 -8.54 3.96
CA ARG A 249 -0.59 -8.01 3.42
C ARG A 249 -0.58 -7.95 1.89
N SER A 250 0.55 -7.57 1.31
CA SER A 250 0.70 -7.51 -0.15
C SER A 250 0.69 -8.90 -0.78
N LEU A 251 1.27 -9.91 -0.12
CA LEU A 251 1.20 -11.30 -0.61
C LEU A 251 -0.23 -11.87 -0.54
N PHE A 252 -1.01 -11.54 0.50
CA PHE A 252 -2.43 -11.90 0.53
C PHE A 252 -3.21 -11.28 -0.64
N ASP A 253 -2.97 -9.99 -0.90
CA ASP A 253 -3.64 -9.29 -1.99
C ASP A 253 -3.19 -9.83 -3.36
N TYR A 254 -1.92 -10.23 -3.51
CA TYR A 254 -1.40 -10.90 -4.70
C TYR A 254 -2.10 -12.24 -4.95
N ALA A 255 -2.14 -13.12 -3.96
CA ALA A 255 -2.74 -14.44 -4.06
C ALA A 255 -4.25 -14.35 -4.35
N LYS A 256 -4.95 -13.39 -3.72
CA LYS A 256 -6.35 -13.09 -4.02
C LYS A 256 -6.53 -12.59 -5.46
N ALA A 257 -5.68 -11.66 -5.91
CA ALA A 257 -5.79 -11.10 -7.26
C ALA A 257 -5.57 -12.16 -8.36
N MET A 258 -4.75 -13.18 -8.11
CA MET A 258 -4.61 -14.34 -9.00
C MET A 258 -5.93 -15.11 -9.16
N GLN A 259 -6.68 -15.32 -8.08
CA GLN A 259 -8.00 -15.98 -8.13
C GLN A 259 -9.02 -15.12 -8.90
N GLU A 260 -9.01 -13.79 -8.71
CA GLU A 260 -9.83 -12.86 -9.48
C GLU A 260 -9.49 -12.90 -10.99
N ASP A 261 -8.22 -13.16 -11.34
CA ASP A 261 -7.75 -13.34 -12.72
C ASP A 261 -8.04 -14.76 -13.28
N GLY A 262 -8.65 -15.64 -12.49
CA GLY A 262 -9.00 -17.01 -12.90
C GLY A 262 -7.88 -18.03 -12.73
N ILE A 263 -6.84 -17.71 -11.97
CA ILE A 263 -5.70 -18.60 -11.72
C ILE A 263 -5.94 -19.35 -10.41
N PHE A 264 -6.19 -20.66 -10.51
CA PHE A 264 -6.49 -21.53 -9.37
C PHE A 264 -5.57 -22.75 -9.28
N ASP A 265 -4.51 -22.79 -10.09
CA ASP A 265 -3.58 -23.91 -10.13
C ASP A 265 -2.61 -23.89 -8.93
N GLU A 266 -1.60 -24.77 -8.96
CA GLU A 266 -0.63 -24.87 -7.88
C GLU A 266 0.18 -23.59 -7.66
N THR A 267 0.28 -22.70 -8.66
CA THR A 267 0.94 -21.40 -8.49
C THR A 267 0.15 -20.49 -7.56
N ASN A 268 -1.18 -20.53 -7.61
CA ASN A 268 -2.02 -19.78 -6.68
C ASN A 268 -1.94 -20.34 -5.25
N ARG A 269 -1.92 -21.68 -5.11
CA ARG A 269 -1.72 -22.30 -3.79
C ARG A 269 -0.37 -21.91 -3.20
N ALA A 270 0.69 -21.95 -4.00
CA ALA A 270 2.02 -21.53 -3.58
C ALA A 270 2.04 -20.05 -3.14
N ALA A 271 1.33 -19.16 -3.85
CA ALA A 271 1.21 -17.75 -3.44
C ALA A 271 0.52 -17.58 -2.06
N TRP A 272 -0.52 -18.38 -1.77
CA TRP A 272 -1.14 -18.41 -0.44
C TRP A 272 -0.25 -19.04 0.62
N ASP A 273 0.54 -20.05 0.28
CA ASP A 273 1.54 -20.66 1.18
C ASP A 273 2.66 -19.66 1.53
N ASP A 274 3.15 -18.90 0.56
CA ASP A 274 4.12 -17.82 0.76
C ASP A 274 3.54 -16.74 1.67
N ALA A 275 2.31 -16.30 1.41
CA ALA A 275 1.63 -15.30 2.23
C ALA A 275 1.37 -15.78 3.67
N TYR A 276 0.99 -17.05 3.85
CA TYR A 276 0.83 -17.69 5.16
C TYR A 276 2.15 -17.69 5.92
N THR A 277 3.23 -18.17 5.27
CA THR A 277 4.56 -18.27 5.89
C THR A 277 5.09 -16.90 6.28
N GLU A 278 4.95 -15.91 5.41
CA GLU A 278 5.34 -14.53 5.69
C GLU A 278 4.56 -13.97 6.90
N TRP A 279 3.25 -14.22 6.98
CA TRP A 279 2.42 -13.78 8.11
C TRP A 279 2.79 -14.48 9.42
N THR A 280 3.05 -15.79 9.41
CA THR A 280 3.23 -16.56 10.63
C THR A 280 4.68 -16.60 11.11
N ASP A 281 5.62 -16.80 10.20
CA ASP A 281 6.99 -17.19 10.50
C ASP A 281 7.95 -15.99 10.41
N VAL A 282 7.57 -14.96 9.66
CA VAL A 282 8.33 -13.69 9.55
C VAL A 282 7.66 -12.61 10.40
N TYR A 283 6.53 -12.06 9.97
CA TYR A 283 5.81 -10.99 10.67
C TYR A 283 5.35 -11.44 12.07
N GLY A 284 4.74 -12.62 12.15
CA GLY A 284 4.21 -13.18 13.40
C GLY A 284 5.29 -13.41 14.46
N LYS A 285 6.50 -13.79 14.05
CA LYS A 285 7.64 -14.04 14.94
C LYS A 285 8.53 -12.82 15.15
N GLU A 286 8.25 -11.68 14.52
CA GLU A 286 9.04 -10.46 14.74
C GLU A 286 8.85 -9.93 16.18
N PRO A 287 9.94 -9.55 16.88
CA PRO A 287 9.83 -8.93 18.19
C PRO A 287 9.38 -7.46 18.08
N TYR A 288 8.30 -7.14 18.78
CA TYR A 288 7.77 -5.79 18.93
C TYR A 288 7.85 -5.34 20.39
N PHE A 289 7.81 -4.02 20.60
CA PHE A 289 7.75 -3.41 21.92
C PHE A 289 6.41 -2.69 22.08
N GLY A 290 5.61 -3.16 23.03
CA GLY A 290 4.30 -2.60 23.33
C GLY A 290 4.38 -1.41 24.29
N LEU A 291 3.23 -1.05 24.87
CA LEU A 291 3.17 -0.02 25.91
C LEU A 291 4.11 -0.38 27.09
N ASN A 292 4.90 0.60 27.56
CA ASN A 292 5.93 0.44 28.59
C ASN A 292 7.12 -0.46 28.19
N ASP A 293 7.45 -0.51 26.89
CA ASP A 293 8.61 -1.26 26.36
C ASP A 293 8.58 -2.77 26.67
N ILE A 294 7.38 -3.32 26.87
CA ILE A 294 7.19 -4.76 27.07
C ILE A 294 7.30 -5.46 25.71
N LYS A 295 8.29 -6.34 25.56
CA LYS A 295 8.52 -7.10 24.33
C LYS A 295 7.43 -8.16 24.12
N TYR A 296 6.95 -8.32 22.89
CA TYR A 296 6.01 -9.37 22.50
C TYR A 296 6.26 -9.80 21.05
N GLN A 297 5.76 -10.98 20.67
CA GLN A 297 5.63 -11.42 19.27
C GLN A 297 4.18 -11.87 19.07
N LEU A 298 3.65 -11.83 17.85
CA LEU A 298 2.23 -12.13 17.60
C LEU A 298 1.98 -13.65 17.61
N ASN A 299 2.87 -14.41 16.96
CA ASN A 299 2.87 -15.86 16.90
C ASN A 299 3.68 -16.46 18.05
N CYS A 300 3.06 -16.60 19.23
CA CYS A 300 3.68 -17.21 20.39
C CYS A 300 2.89 -18.41 20.91
N THR A 301 3.63 -19.45 21.27
CA THR A 301 3.17 -20.52 22.17
C THR A 301 3.13 -20.03 23.62
N GLU A 302 2.42 -20.74 24.50
CA GLU A 302 2.40 -20.42 25.93
C GLU A 302 3.79 -20.50 26.58
N ASP A 303 4.65 -21.42 26.14
CA ASP A 303 6.03 -21.52 26.63
C ASP A 303 6.88 -20.31 26.19
N GLU A 304 6.71 -19.83 24.95
CA GLU A 304 7.34 -18.60 24.46
C GLU A 304 6.83 -17.36 25.21
N LEU A 305 5.52 -17.29 25.51
CA LEU A 305 4.96 -16.22 26.34
C LEU A 305 5.55 -16.24 27.77
N ALA A 306 5.72 -17.43 28.35
CA ALA A 306 6.37 -17.57 29.65
C ALA A 306 7.84 -17.15 29.63
N ALA A 307 8.55 -17.40 28.53
CA ALA A 307 9.93 -16.93 28.34
C ALA A 307 9.98 -15.39 28.21
N LEU A 308 9.10 -14.78 27.41
CA LEU A 308 9.00 -13.34 27.26
C LEU A 308 8.62 -12.64 28.57
N ALA A 309 7.72 -13.23 29.37
CA ALA A 309 7.37 -12.69 30.69
C ALA A 309 8.59 -12.62 31.62
N LYS A 310 9.44 -13.65 31.60
CA LYS A 310 10.71 -13.66 32.34
C LYS A 310 11.71 -12.64 31.79
N GLU A 311 11.84 -12.54 30.46
CA GLU A 311 12.73 -11.55 29.80
C GLU A 311 12.33 -10.12 30.17
N ASN A 312 11.04 -9.80 30.11
CA ASN A 312 10.50 -8.48 30.44
C ASN A 312 10.43 -8.21 31.95
N GLY A 313 10.66 -9.20 32.81
CA GLY A 313 10.53 -9.06 34.27
C GLY A 313 9.09 -8.79 34.74
N VAL A 314 8.08 -9.27 34.00
CA VAL A 314 6.65 -9.07 34.32
C VAL A 314 5.95 -10.39 34.65
N PRO A 315 4.85 -10.36 35.42
CA PRO A 315 4.02 -11.56 35.61
C PRO A 315 3.48 -12.09 34.27
N LEU A 316 3.34 -13.42 34.15
CA LEU A 316 2.83 -14.06 32.93
C LEU A 316 1.46 -13.53 32.50
N GLU A 317 0.55 -13.28 33.44
CA GLU A 317 -0.76 -12.68 33.14
C GLU A 317 -0.66 -11.29 32.49
N LYS A 318 0.35 -10.50 32.89
CA LYS A 318 0.60 -9.20 32.27
C LYS A 318 1.10 -9.37 30.84
N GLN A 319 2.00 -10.32 30.61
CA GLN A 319 2.50 -10.66 29.27
C GLN A 319 1.37 -11.14 28.36
N ARG A 320 0.49 -12.02 28.85
CA ARG A 320 -0.70 -12.50 28.12
C ARG A 320 -1.63 -11.37 27.72
N SER A 321 -1.88 -10.43 28.63
CA SER A 321 -2.72 -9.26 28.34
C SER A 321 -2.11 -8.36 27.25
N VAL A 322 -0.80 -8.11 27.30
CA VAL A 322 -0.10 -7.34 26.27
C VAL A 322 -0.15 -8.07 24.92
N TRP A 323 0.15 -9.36 24.90
CA TRP A 323 0.08 -10.19 23.71
C TRP A 323 -1.33 -10.18 23.08
N ALA A 324 -2.36 -10.51 23.87
CA ALA A 324 -3.74 -10.61 23.38
C ALA A 324 -4.27 -9.27 22.83
N GLN A 325 -3.89 -8.15 23.46
CA GLN A 325 -4.25 -6.82 22.96
C GLN A 325 -3.66 -6.57 21.57
N ASN A 326 -2.37 -6.89 21.37
CA ASN A 326 -1.70 -6.62 20.10
C ASN A 326 -2.11 -7.60 18.99
N VAL A 327 -2.32 -8.88 19.32
CA VAL A 327 -2.93 -9.88 18.41
C VAL A 327 -4.28 -9.40 17.91
N LYS A 328 -5.13 -8.90 18.80
CA LYS A 328 -6.45 -8.35 18.45
C LYS A 328 -6.33 -7.07 17.61
N MET A 329 -5.38 -6.19 17.94
CA MET A 329 -5.21 -4.89 17.30
C MET A 329 -4.95 -5.00 15.79
N VAL A 330 -4.17 -6.00 15.36
CA VAL A 330 -3.87 -6.25 13.93
C VAL A 330 -4.72 -7.38 13.34
N ASN A 331 -5.71 -7.86 14.08
CA ASN A 331 -6.55 -8.99 13.70
C ASN A 331 -5.74 -10.24 13.27
N TYR A 332 -4.67 -10.54 14.02
CA TYR A 332 -3.64 -11.52 13.63
C TYR A 332 -4.21 -12.91 13.33
N THR A 333 -5.04 -13.43 14.24
CA THR A 333 -5.63 -14.76 14.14
C THR A 333 -6.61 -14.88 12.97
N PHE A 334 -7.31 -13.80 12.64
CA PHE A 334 -8.22 -13.80 11.49
C PHE A 334 -7.46 -13.96 10.17
N TRP A 335 -6.42 -13.15 9.94
CA TRP A 335 -5.64 -13.25 8.71
C TRP A 335 -4.89 -14.58 8.60
N GLN A 336 -4.44 -15.14 9.72
CA GLN A 336 -3.86 -16.48 9.74
C GLN A 336 -4.90 -17.55 9.33
N MET A 337 -6.11 -17.50 9.89
CA MET A 337 -7.20 -18.42 9.54
C MET A 337 -7.65 -18.24 8.09
N LEU A 338 -7.69 -17.00 7.59
CA LEU A 338 -8.04 -16.68 6.22
C LEU A 338 -7.06 -17.34 5.24
N ALA A 339 -5.76 -17.14 5.47
CA ALA A 339 -4.72 -17.72 4.65
C ALA A 339 -4.72 -19.26 4.70
N ASP A 340 -4.99 -19.84 5.88
CA ASP A 340 -5.18 -21.29 6.04
C ASP A 340 -6.41 -21.82 5.29
N CYS A 341 -7.49 -21.03 5.25
CA CYS A 341 -8.68 -21.35 4.47
C CYS A 341 -8.40 -21.29 2.97
N GLU A 342 -7.72 -20.25 2.49
CA GLU A 342 -7.49 -20.02 1.05
C GLU A 342 -6.51 -21.01 0.41
N ARG A 343 -5.54 -21.53 1.20
CA ARG A 343 -4.66 -22.62 0.76
C ARG A 343 -5.33 -24.00 0.78
N ASP A 344 -6.54 -24.13 1.34
CA ASP A 344 -7.28 -25.39 1.42
C ASP A 344 -7.77 -25.80 0.01
N PRO A 345 -7.47 -27.03 -0.47
CA PRO A 345 -8.01 -27.51 -1.75
C PRO A 345 -9.53 -27.34 -1.91
N LEU A 346 -10.30 -27.52 -0.83
CA LEU A 346 -11.76 -27.38 -0.88
C LEU A 346 -12.17 -25.94 -1.22
N THR A 347 -11.50 -24.95 -0.63
CA THR A 347 -11.75 -23.53 -0.84
C THR A 347 -11.36 -23.13 -2.27
N VAL A 348 -10.18 -23.55 -2.72
CA VAL A 348 -9.71 -23.29 -4.10
C VAL A 348 -10.70 -23.85 -5.12
N GLU A 349 -11.22 -25.07 -4.91
CA GLU A 349 -12.21 -25.67 -5.80
C GLU A 349 -13.58 -24.96 -5.75
N ALA A 350 -13.98 -24.45 -4.58
CA ALA A 350 -15.21 -23.65 -4.45
C ALA A 350 -15.13 -22.36 -5.27
N HIS A 351 -14.07 -21.57 -5.09
CA HIS A 351 -13.84 -20.34 -5.86
C HIS A 351 -13.71 -20.62 -7.36
N ARG A 352 -12.98 -21.68 -7.75
CA ARG A 352 -12.82 -22.08 -9.15
C ARG A 352 -14.17 -22.41 -9.80
N ALA A 353 -15.03 -23.16 -9.12
CA ALA A 353 -16.34 -23.53 -9.64
C ALA A 353 -17.26 -22.30 -9.78
N ILE A 354 -17.27 -21.40 -8.78
CA ILE A 354 -18.02 -20.14 -8.84
C ILE A 354 -17.51 -19.26 -9.99
N TYR A 355 -16.20 -19.09 -10.12
CA TYR A 355 -15.58 -18.31 -11.19
C TYR A 355 -15.93 -18.86 -12.58
N ASN A 356 -15.78 -20.18 -12.78
CA ASN A 356 -16.13 -20.84 -14.03
C ASN A 356 -17.64 -20.75 -14.32
N GLY A 357 -18.49 -20.84 -13.29
CA GLY A 357 -19.94 -20.65 -13.41
C GLY A 357 -20.28 -19.25 -13.91
N LYS A 358 -19.61 -18.22 -13.39
CA LYS A 358 -19.73 -16.86 -13.91
C LYS A 358 -19.32 -16.80 -15.38
N LEU A 359 -18.15 -17.33 -15.77
CA LEU A 359 -17.71 -17.33 -17.16
C LEU A 359 -18.71 -18.04 -18.11
N ALA A 360 -19.22 -19.21 -17.71
CA ALA A 360 -20.23 -19.94 -18.45
C ALA A 360 -21.53 -19.12 -18.61
N PHE A 361 -21.97 -18.44 -17.55
CA PHE A 361 -23.11 -17.53 -17.60
C PHE A 361 -22.90 -16.41 -18.62
N ALA A 362 -21.73 -15.75 -18.62
CA ALA A 362 -21.44 -14.67 -19.57
C ALA A 362 -21.34 -15.14 -21.03
N ARG A 363 -20.97 -16.41 -21.26
CA ARG A 363 -20.98 -17.03 -22.59
C ARG A 363 -22.38 -17.46 -23.06
N GLY A 364 -23.39 -17.34 -22.20
CA GLY A 364 -24.76 -17.77 -22.51
C GLY A 364 -24.98 -19.28 -22.36
N GLU A 365 -24.09 -20.00 -21.67
CA GLU A 365 -24.20 -21.44 -21.41
C GLU A 365 -25.21 -21.72 -20.26
N THR A 366 -26.37 -21.06 -20.32
CA THR A 366 -27.40 -21.05 -19.25
C THR A 366 -28.59 -21.94 -19.54
N SER A 367 -28.79 -22.36 -20.79
CA SER A 367 -29.87 -23.27 -21.19
C SER A 367 -29.44 -24.73 -21.07
N GLY A 368 -30.36 -25.58 -20.61
CA GLY A 368 -30.17 -27.02 -20.56
C GLY A 368 -30.16 -27.67 -21.94
N GLU A 369 -29.57 -28.86 -22.03
CA GLU A 369 -29.58 -29.70 -23.24
C GLU A 369 -30.35 -30.99 -22.95
N GLU A 370 -31.16 -31.46 -23.91
CA GLU A 370 -31.79 -32.77 -23.82
C GLU A 370 -30.75 -33.87 -24.04
N ASP A 371 -30.73 -34.84 -23.14
CA ASP A 371 -29.91 -36.03 -23.31
C ASP A 371 -30.54 -37.04 -24.30
N ALA A 372 -29.85 -38.15 -24.54
CA ALA A 372 -30.34 -39.21 -25.43
C ALA A 372 -31.66 -39.88 -24.97
N SER A 373 -32.08 -39.67 -23.72
CA SER A 373 -33.37 -40.10 -23.16
C SER A 373 -34.48 -39.05 -23.32
N GLY A 374 -34.17 -37.84 -23.78
CA GLY A 374 -35.09 -36.71 -23.85
C GLY A 374 -35.31 -36.02 -22.49
N GLU A 375 -34.44 -36.26 -21.51
CA GLU A 375 -34.46 -35.56 -20.22
C GLU A 375 -33.63 -34.28 -20.33
N LEU A 376 -34.21 -33.14 -19.92
CA LEU A 376 -33.54 -31.85 -19.94
C LEU A 376 -32.50 -31.80 -18.81
N GLN A 377 -31.23 -31.73 -19.17
CA GLN A 377 -30.14 -31.67 -18.22
C GLN A 377 -29.85 -30.22 -17.80
N PRO A 378 -29.44 -29.97 -16.54
CA PRO A 378 -29.00 -28.65 -16.11
C PRO A 378 -27.89 -28.11 -17.01
N SER A 379 -27.93 -26.80 -17.25
CA SER A 379 -26.92 -26.11 -18.06
C SER A 379 -25.53 -26.19 -17.43
N ASN A 380 -24.48 -25.94 -18.23
CA ASN A 380 -23.11 -25.94 -17.71
C ASN A 380 -22.94 -24.89 -16.59
N ALA A 381 -23.48 -23.68 -16.79
CA ALA A 381 -23.44 -22.63 -15.77
C ALA A 381 -24.15 -23.07 -14.48
N GLN A 382 -25.31 -23.71 -14.58
CA GLN A 382 -26.05 -24.20 -13.42
C GLN A 382 -25.24 -25.23 -12.63
N LYS A 383 -24.68 -26.23 -13.30
CA LYS A 383 -23.86 -27.28 -12.67
C LYS A 383 -22.67 -26.70 -11.91
N LEU A 384 -21.97 -25.73 -12.52
CA LEU A 384 -20.82 -25.06 -11.91
C LEU A 384 -21.20 -24.24 -10.68
N PHE A 385 -22.32 -23.51 -10.71
CA PHE A 385 -22.80 -22.80 -9.53
C PHE A 385 -23.26 -23.75 -8.42
N GLU A 386 -23.98 -24.82 -8.74
CA GLU A 386 -24.42 -25.81 -7.73
C GLU A 386 -23.22 -26.50 -7.07
N GLU A 387 -22.20 -26.87 -7.87
CA GLU A 387 -20.94 -27.41 -7.37
C GLU A 387 -20.21 -26.40 -6.46
N GLY A 388 -20.04 -25.16 -6.93
CA GLY A 388 -19.36 -24.09 -6.20
C GLY A 388 -20.06 -23.74 -4.90
N MET A 389 -21.38 -23.53 -4.93
CA MET A 389 -22.18 -23.23 -3.74
C MET A 389 -22.15 -24.38 -2.72
N THR A 390 -22.18 -25.64 -3.19
CA THR A 390 -22.08 -26.81 -2.30
C THR A 390 -20.73 -26.88 -1.60
N LYS A 391 -19.63 -26.67 -2.34
CA LYS A 391 -18.28 -26.64 -1.74
C LYS A 391 -18.13 -25.44 -0.82
N PHE A 392 -18.61 -24.27 -1.22
CA PHE A 392 -18.54 -23.05 -0.41
C PHE A 392 -19.31 -23.20 0.91
N GLU A 393 -20.46 -23.89 0.92
CA GLU A 393 -21.17 -24.20 2.16
C GLU A 393 -20.33 -25.10 3.09
N GLN A 394 -19.58 -26.06 2.54
CA GLN A 394 -18.65 -26.87 3.33
C GLN A 394 -17.48 -26.05 3.87
N VAL A 395 -16.95 -25.09 3.09
CA VAL A 395 -15.93 -24.13 3.54
C VAL A 395 -16.45 -23.32 4.72
N LEU A 396 -17.65 -22.73 4.64
CA LEU A 396 -18.24 -21.97 5.73
C LEU A 396 -18.51 -22.81 6.99
N ARG A 397 -18.80 -24.11 6.84
CA ARG A 397 -18.90 -25.04 7.98
C ARG A 397 -17.54 -25.34 8.61
N LYS A 398 -16.49 -25.48 7.79
CA LYS A 398 -15.13 -25.74 8.26
C LYS A 398 -14.50 -24.50 8.91
N TYR A 399 -14.80 -23.32 8.39
CA TYR A 399 -14.32 -22.02 8.87
C TYR A 399 -15.49 -21.08 9.21
N PRO A 400 -16.20 -21.30 10.34
CA PRO A 400 -17.40 -20.53 10.69
C PRO A 400 -17.18 -19.02 10.83
N ALA A 401 -15.96 -18.57 11.10
CA ALA A 401 -15.65 -17.14 11.23
C ALA A 401 -15.85 -16.36 9.91
N LEU A 402 -15.81 -17.03 8.76
CA LEU A 402 -15.96 -16.38 7.45
C LEU A 402 -17.36 -15.83 7.20
N VAL A 403 -18.38 -16.32 7.90
CA VAL A 403 -19.77 -15.80 7.76
C VAL A 403 -19.91 -14.36 8.24
N TYR A 404 -18.94 -13.84 8.99
CA TYR A 404 -18.89 -12.45 9.44
C TYR A 404 -18.00 -11.57 8.55
N HIS A 405 -17.39 -12.13 7.51
CA HIS A 405 -16.50 -11.41 6.62
C HIS A 405 -17.21 -11.09 5.30
N ASP A 406 -17.32 -9.79 4.99
CA ASP A 406 -18.13 -9.28 3.90
C ASP A 406 -17.83 -9.93 2.55
N ALA A 407 -16.55 -10.13 2.21
CA ALA A 407 -16.19 -10.71 0.92
C ALA A 407 -16.75 -12.13 0.68
N TYR A 408 -16.80 -12.98 1.72
CA TYR A 408 -17.31 -14.36 1.58
C TYR A 408 -18.84 -14.40 1.59
N VAL A 409 -19.46 -13.53 2.40
CA VAL A 409 -20.90 -13.34 2.38
C VAL A 409 -21.35 -12.85 1.00
N GLU A 410 -20.67 -11.84 0.46
CA GLU A 410 -20.93 -11.30 -0.88
C GLU A 410 -20.77 -12.35 -1.96
N GLU A 411 -19.65 -13.08 -2.01
CA GLU A 411 -19.41 -14.11 -3.01
C GLU A 411 -20.46 -15.24 -2.95
N GLY A 412 -20.75 -15.75 -1.74
CA GLY A 412 -21.74 -16.81 -1.55
C GLY A 412 -23.14 -16.35 -1.94
N MET A 413 -23.56 -15.14 -1.54
CA MET A 413 -24.86 -14.58 -1.93
C MET A 413 -24.93 -14.31 -3.44
N LEU A 414 -23.84 -13.81 -4.03
CA LEU A 414 -23.78 -13.50 -5.45
C LEU A 414 -23.87 -14.78 -6.29
N ALA A 415 -23.19 -15.86 -5.88
CA ALA A 415 -23.31 -17.17 -6.52
C ALA A 415 -24.78 -17.67 -6.52
N VAL A 416 -25.51 -17.50 -5.41
CA VAL A 416 -26.94 -17.83 -5.35
C VAL A 416 -27.76 -16.95 -6.30
N ILE A 417 -27.46 -15.66 -6.44
CA ILE A 417 -28.18 -14.76 -7.36
C ILE A 417 -27.96 -15.17 -8.81
N TYR A 418 -26.72 -15.50 -9.20
CA TYR A 418 -26.44 -16.04 -10.53
C TYR A 418 -27.23 -17.33 -10.79
N TRP A 419 -27.19 -18.28 -9.85
CA TRP A 419 -27.93 -19.54 -9.96
C TRP A 419 -29.45 -19.32 -10.08
N ARG A 420 -30.04 -18.47 -9.23
CA ARG A 420 -31.47 -18.11 -9.33
C ARG A 420 -31.81 -17.46 -10.67
N ARG A 421 -30.90 -16.65 -11.23
CA ARG A 421 -31.12 -16.03 -12.54
C ARG A 421 -31.15 -17.06 -13.66
N ILE A 422 -30.34 -18.12 -13.59
CA ILE A 422 -30.36 -19.22 -14.54
C ILE A 422 -31.71 -19.95 -14.49
N HIS A 423 -32.18 -20.31 -13.29
CA HIS A 423 -33.51 -20.92 -13.09
C HIS A 423 -34.63 -20.06 -13.70
N GLN A 424 -34.61 -18.75 -13.46
CA GLN A 424 -35.58 -17.82 -14.05
C GLN A 424 -35.51 -17.75 -15.58
N ILE A 425 -34.33 -17.83 -16.18
CA ILE A 425 -34.14 -17.83 -17.64
C ILE A 425 -34.76 -19.09 -18.25
N ASN A 426 -34.62 -20.24 -17.56
CA ASN A 426 -35.14 -21.52 -18.02
C ASN A 426 -36.62 -21.74 -17.65
N GLY A 427 -37.24 -20.82 -16.89
CA GLY A 427 -38.62 -20.96 -16.43
C GLY A 427 -38.81 -22.05 -15.36
N GLU A 428 -37.73 -22.42 -14.67
CA GLU A 428 -37.71 -23.44 -13.63
C GLU A 428 -38.11 -22.84 -12.27
N GLU A 429 -38.84 -23.60 -11.46
CA GLU A 429 -39.11 -23.23 -10.07
C GLU A 429 -37.86 -23.44 -9.22
N ILE A 430 -37.51 -22.43 -8.41
CA ILE A 430 -36.38 -22.52 -7.49
C ILE A 430 -36.69 -23.63 -6.46
N PRO A 431 -35.83 -24.65 -6.32
CA PRO A 431 -35.98 -25.69 -5.32
C PRO A 431 -36.19 -25.14 -3.90
N ALA A 432 -37.01 -25.83 -3.11
CA ALA A 432 -37.27 -25.44 -1.72
C ALA A 432 -36.02 -25.49 -0.85
N ASP A 433 -35.09 -26.40 -1.14
CA ASP A 433 -33.80 -26.53 -0.47
C ASP A 433 -32.67 -26.39 -1.49
N TYR A 434 -31.63 -25.64 -1.13
CA TYR A 434 -30.47 -25.37 -1.99
C TYR A 434 -29.26 -24.96 -1.13
N PRO A 435 -28.02 -25.20 -1.59
CA PRO A 435 -26.81 -24.80 -0.86
C PRO A 435 -26.78 -23.30 -0.57
N LEU A 436 -26.23 -22.89 0.58
CA LEU A 436 -26.14 -21.49 1.02
C LEU A 436 -27.51 -20.80 1.28
N LYS A 437 -28.60 -21.56 1.38
CA LYS A 437 -29.90 -21.02 1.76
C LYS A 437 -29.87 -20.32 3.12
N SER A 438 -29.18 -20.88 4.11
CA SER A 438 -29.03 -20.25 5.44
C SER A 438 -28.32 -18.90 5.34
N LEU A 439 -27.23 -18.83 4.56
CA LEU A 439 -26.47 -17.60 4.31
C LEU A 439 -27.38 -16.49 3.75
N MET A 440 -28.23 -16.83 2.77
CA MET A 440 -29.19 -15.90 2.16
C MET A 440 -30.27 -15.40 3.13
N LEU A 441 -30.73 -16.27 4.04
CA LEU A 441 -31.76 -15.92 5.03
C LEU A 441 -31.19 -15.04 6.13
N GLU A 442 -30.00 -15.39 6.64
CA GLU A 442 -29.29 -14.63 7.69
C GLU A 442 -28.88 -13.23 7.21
N ASN A 443 -28.59 -13.09 5.90
CA ASN A 443 -28.15 -11.84 5.27
C ASN A 443 -29.23 -11.21 4.38
N ALA A 444 -30.52 -11.44 4.65
CA ALA A 444 -31.62 -10.92 3.83
C ALA A 444 -31.58 -9.39 3.63
N GLY A 445 -31.06 -8.64 4.61
CA GLY A 445 -30.90 -7.19 4.54
C GLY A 445 -29.90 -6.70 3.49
N ARG A 446 -29.01 -7.57 2.99
CA ARG A 446 -27.98 -7.24 1.98
C ARG A 446 -28.41 -7.54 0.56
N GLN A 447 -29.59 -8.13 0.32
CA GLN A 447 -29.98 -8.59 -1.02
C GLN A 447 -29.97 -7.50 -2.08
N GLU A 448 -30.38 -6.27 -1.74
CA GLU A 448 -30.36 -5.14 -2.66
C GLU A 448 -28.93 -4.75 -3.08
N GLU A 449 -28.00 -4.73 -2.13
CA GLU A 449 -26.58 -4.50 -2.39
C GLU A 449 -26.01 -5.55 -3.34
N ILE A 450 -26.27 -6.85 -3.08
CA ILE A 450 -25.76 -7.93 -3.93
C ILE A 450 -26.41 -7.89 -5.34
N ASN A 451 -27.67 -7.50 -5.46
CA ASN A 451 -28.32 -7.30 -6.77
C ASN A 451 -27.66 -6.17 -7.58
N GLN A 452 -27.25 -5.08 -6.91
CA GLN A 452 -26.51 -3.99 -7.55
C GLN A 452 -25.12 -4.47 -7.99
N LEU A 453 -24.43 -5.26 -7.16
CA LEU A 453 -23.16 -5.89 -7.50
C LEU A 453 -23.29 -6.80 -8.73
N PHE A 454 -24.29 -7.68 -8.75
CA PHE A 454 -24.61 -8.53 -9.90
C PHE A 454 -24.81 -7.72 -11.17
N THR A 455 -25.62 -6.66 -11.10
CA THR A 455 -25.87 -5.77 -12.24
C THR A 455 -24.58 -5.08 -12.72
N ARG A 456 -23.68 -4.71 -11.80
CA ARG A 456 -22.38 -4.11 -12.12
C ARG A 456 -21.46 -5.10 -12.83
N GLU A 457 -21.35 -6.34 -12.34
CA GLU A 457 -20.56 -7.40 -12.99
C GLU A 457 -21.03 -7.66 -14.43
N LEU A 458 -22.35 -7.69 -14.66
CA LEU A 458 -22.90 -7.87 -16.01
C LEU A 458 -22.58 -6.70 -16.96
N ARG A 459 -22.49 -5.46 -16.47
CA ARG A 459 -22.18 -4.28 -17.30
C ARG A 459 -20.71 -4.19 -17.65
N GLN A 460 -19.82 -4.56 -16.74
CA GLN A 460 -18.38 -4.40 -16.90
C GLN A 460 -17.74 -5.53 -17.70
N GLY A 461 -18.46 -6.65 -17.90
CA GLY A 461 -17.87 -7.90 -18.37
C GLY A 461 -17.08 -8.54 -17.23
N LEU A 462 -17.28 -9.85 -17.05
CA LEU A 462 -16.70 -10.60 -15.93
C LEU A 462 -15.20 -10.45 -15.77
#